data_AF-A0A2T4N2K4-F1
#
_entry.id   AF-A0A2T4N2K4-F1
#
_cell.length_a   1.000
_cell.length_b   1.000
_cell.length_c   1.000
_cell.angle_alpha   90.00
_cell.angle_beta   90.00
_cell.angle_gamma   90.00
#
_symmetry.space_group_name_H-M   'P 1'
#
loop_
_entity.id
_entity.type
_entity.pdbx_description
1 polymer ?
#
loop_
_entity_poly.entity_id
_entity_poly.type
_entity_poly.pdbx_seq_one_letter_code
_entity_poly.pdbx_strand_id
1 'polypeptide(L)'
;MALIQVLLQVTEPLVKYAPLADQKYLFLGLTVEGQGREPVKKLDPGYIKAQMNCVGGWCDQHELADEHDQPLRVSMRRWRVTYLTNRYKRYGQLSKVTRDAAHTLATTTVDYIANDSTKHIHEQAIRDALNEVRHLARPQIVPDDNPEKIAVVLDMDITTAGKITRGEQDVLFASCLDFYNRPGGQPNMPCDKPWGCFTCSNAIITRHVLPRVIALRDLIIQARTELSADDWNGKFSFLWHVITHDVLPRFSSDAIEEAERLAQEQIFYIPLDIRT
;
A
#
# COMPACT_ATOMS: atom_id res chain seq x y z
N MET A 1 34.78 11.83 5.21
CA MET A 1 36.09 12.40 5.60
C MET A 1 36.88 12.92 4.40
N ALA A 2 37.01 12.17 3.30
CA ALA A 2 37.76 12.61 2.11
C ALA A 2 37.28 13.92 1.45
N LEU A 3 35.96 14.14 1.30
CA LEU A 3 35.43 15.33 0.61
C LEU A 3 35.79 16.65 1.31
N ILE A 4 35.68 16.71 2.65
CA ILE A 4 36.00 17.93 3.40
C ILE A 4 37.48 18.26 3.28
N GLN A 5 38.35 17.25 3.31
CA GLN A 5 39.79 17.43 3.14
C GLN A 5 40.13 17.97 1.75
N VAL A 6 39.53 17.42 0.69
CA VAL A 6 39.68 17.93 -0.68
C VAL A 6 39.20 19.37 -0.80
N LEU A 7 38.04 19.69 -0.20
CA LEU A 7 37.52 21.06 -0.22
C LEU A 7 38.44 22.03 0.53
N LEU A 8 39.00 21.64 1.67
CA LEU A 8 39.96 22.48 2.40
C LEU A 8 41.23 22.73 1.58
N GLN A 9 41.76 21.71 0.88
CA GLN A 9 42.93 21.89 0.01
C GLN A 9 42.67 22.90 -1.12
N VAL A 10 41.45 22.95 -1.64
CA VAL A 10 41.05 23.90 -2.69
C VAL A 10 40.79 25.31 -2.11
N THR A 11 40.14 25.39 -0.96
CA THR A 11 39.67 26.66 -0.36
C THR A 11 40.75 27.38 0.44
N GLU A 12 41.62 26.67 1.18
CA GLU A 12 42.62 27.27 2.09
C GLU A 12 43.52 28.32 1.43
N PRO A 13 44.06 28.09 0.20
CA PRO A 13 44.85 29.11 -0.49
C PRO A 13 44.09 30.40 -0.83
N LEU A 14 42.75 30.31 -0.94
CA LEU A 14 41.87 31.41 -1.33
C LEU A 14 41.45 32.28 -0.14
N VAL A 15 41.47 31.76 1.10
CA VAL A 15 40.96 32.43 2.30
C VAL A 15 41.59 33.81 2.50
N LYS A 16 42.91 33.93 2.36
CA LYS A 16 43.64 35.20 2.54
C LYS A 16 43.24 36.30 1.54
N TYR A 17 42.62 35.93 0.42
CA TYR A 17 42.17 36.86 -0.62
C TYR A 17 40.67 37.16 -0.54
N ALA A 18 39.92 36.47 0.33
CA ALA A 18 38.51 36.70 0.55
C ALA A 18 38.27 37.88 1.52
N PRO A 19 37.16 38.62 1.37
CA PRO A 19 36.72 39.59 2.37
C PRO A 19 36.61 38.95 3.76
N LEU A 20 36.94 39.70 4.82
CA LEU A 20 36.93 39.20 6.20
C LEU A 20 35.60 38.51 6.59
N ALA A 21 34.47 39.01 6.09
CA ALA A 21 33.14 38.43 6.35
C ALA A 21 32.95 37.02 5.75
N ASP A 22 33.69 36.70 4.68
CA ASP A 22 33.53 35.48 3.90
C ASP A 22 34.61 34.41 4.20
N GLN A 23 35.69 34.76 4.93
CA GLN A 23 36.76 33.82 5.31
C GLN A 23 36.28 32.62 6.14
N LYS A 24 35.09 32.70 6.75
CA LYS A 24 34.45 31.62 7.50
C LYS A 24 33.81 30.53 6.63
N TYR A 25 33.63 30.76 5.33
CA TYR A 25 32.94 29.81 4.46
C TYR A 25 33.91 28.75 3.90
N LEU A 26 33.45 27.49 3.91
CA LEU A 26 34.21 26.37 3.33
C LEU A 26 34.28 26.41 1.80
N PHE A 27 33.34 27.10 1.15
CA PHE A 27 33.22 27.15 -0.31
C PHE A 27 33.54 28.56 -0.81
N LEU A 28 34.81 28.80 -1.15
CA LEU A 28 35.27 30.03 -1.80
C LEU A 28 35.65 29.73 -3.26
N GLY A 29 35.29 30.62 -4.16
CA GLY A 29 35.62 30.55 -5.57
C GLY A 29 36.48 31.73 -5.99
N LEU A 30 37.49 31.47 -6.81
CA LEU A 30 38.28 32.50 -7.50
C LEU A 30 37.64 32.77 -8.86
N THR A 31 37.25 34.02 -9.13
CA THR A 31 36.81 34.45 -10.46
C THR A 31 38.00 35.03 -11.22
N VAL A 32 38.44 34.35 -12.26
CA VAL A 32 39.44 34.84 -13.21
C VAL A 32 38.69 35.62 -14.29
N GLU A 33 39.13 36.85 -14.61
CA GLU A 33 38.52 37.76 -15.61
C GLU A 33 37.15 38.37 -15.27
N GLY A 34 36.60 38.15 -14.07
CA GLY A 34 35.36 38.81 -13.64
C GLY A 34 35.56 40.30 -13.40
N GLN A 35 34.67 41.16 -13.91
CA GLN A 35 34.69 42.63 -13.69
C GLN A 35 34.41 43.07 -12.22
N GLY A 36 34.55 42.16 -11.24
CA GLY A 36 34.32 42.45 -9.83
C GLY A 36 35.56 43.02 -9.15
N ARG A 37 35.37 43.94 -8.20
CA ARG A 37 36.45 44.48 -7.34
C ARG A 37 37.09 43.44 -6.40
N GLU A 38 36.46 42.28 -6.24
CA GLU A 38 36.87 41.21 -5.32
C GLU A 38 37.07 39.89 -6.07
N PRO A 39 38.29 39.35 -6.14
CA PRO A 39 38.61 38.18 -6.96
C PRO A 39 38.15 36.85 -6.32
N VAL A 40 38.03 36.80 -4.98
CA VAL A 40 37.56 35.62 -4.25
C VAL A 40 36.24 35.93 -3.57
N LYS A 41 35.24 35.08 -3.80
CA LYS A 41 33.88 35.23 -3.26
C LYS A 41 33.37 33.89 -2.74
N LYS A 42 32.40 33.92 -1.83
CA LYS A 42 31.65 32.71 -1.48
C LYS A 42 30.94 32.14 -2.72
N LEU A 43 30.97 30.82 -2.87
CA LEU A 43 30.18 30.16 -3.92
C LEU A 43 28.70 30.22 -3.54
N ASP A 44 27.95 31.05 -4.24
CA ASP A 44 26.50 31.08 -4.11
C ASP A 44 25.84 30.12 -5.13
N PRO A 45 24.59 29.68 -4.88
CA PRO A 45 23.89 28.76 -5.77
C PRO A 45 23.72 29.28 -7.20
N GLY A 46 23.66 30.60 -7.40
CA GLY A 46 23.55 31.23 -8.72
C GLY A 46 24.86 31.10 -9.50
N TYR A 47 25.99 31.36 -8.85
CA TYR A 47 27.31 31.18 -9.45
C TYR A 47 27.57 29.72 -9.84
N ILE A 48 27.30 28.76 -8.95
CA ILE A 48 27.45 27.33 -9.25
C ILE A 48 26.57 26.93 -10.43
N LYS A 49 25.29 27.34 -10.42
CA LYS A 49 24.38 27.09 -11.53
C LYS A 49 24.92 27.66 -12.85
N ALA A 50 25.51 28.86 -12.85
CA ALA A 50 26.05 29.47 -14.05
C ALA A 50 27.26 28.67 -14.60
N GLN A 51 28.20 28.30 -13.74
CA GLN A 51 29.38 27.51 -14.11
C GLN A 51 29.04 26.10 -14.60
N MET A 52 27.99 25.48 -14.04
CA MET A 52 27.54 24.18 -14.50
C MET A 52 26.87 24.23 -15.89
N ASN A 53 26.18 25.32 -16.19
CA ASN A 53 25.37 25.46 -17.39
C ASN A 53 26.07 26.17 -18.55
N CYS A 54 27.20 26.87 -18.34
CA CYS A 54 27.88 27.56 -19.44
C CYS A 54 28.45 26.56 -20.47
N VAL A 55 28.71 27.05 -21.69
CA VAL A 55 29.44 26.28 -22.71
C VAL A 55 30.86 26.02 -22.18
N GLY A 56 31.34 24.78 -22.33
CA GLY A 56 32.56 24.29 -21.68
C GLY A 56 32.44 24.13 -20.16
N GLY A 57 31.26 24.32 -19.58
CA GLY A 57 30.96 24.05 -18.17
C GLY A 57 30.67 22.57 -17.90
N TRP A 58 30.36 22.23 -16.64
CA TRP A 58 30.25 20.82 -16.23
C TRP A 58 29.23 20.00 -17.03
N CYS A 59 28.03 20.53 -17.31
CA CYS A 59 27.02 19.80 -18.07
C CYS A 59 27.44 19.55 -19.52
N ASP A 60 28.14 20.51 -20.13
CA ASP A 60 28.62 20.44 -21.51
C ASP A 60 29.80 19.47 -21.63
N GLN A 61 30.78 19.56 -20.72
CA GLN A 61 31.95 18.67 -20.67
C GLN A 61 31.59 17.20 -20.46
N HIS A 62 30.46 16.93 -19.82
CA HIS A 62 29.97 15.58 -19.55
C HIS A 62 28.84 15.14 -20.49
N GLU A 63 28.54 15.94 -21.53
CA GLU A 63 27.52 15.63 -22.54
C GLU A 63 26.16 15.23 -21.93
N LEU A 64 25.77 15.89 -20.83
CA LEU A 64 24.55 15.54 -20.12
C LEU A 64 23.34 15.99 -20.94
N ALA A 65 22.42 15.06 -21.20
CA ALA A 65 21.16 15.32 -21.88
C ALA A 65 19.95 15.09 -20.96
N ASP A 66 18.83 15.74 -21.28
CA ASP A 66 17.53 15.44 -20.67
C ASP A 66 16.79 14.30 -21.41
N GLU A 67 15.54 14.06 -21.03
CA GLU A 67 14.68 13.01 -21.58
C GLU A 67 14.26 13.22 -23.04
N HIS A 68 14.63 14.36 -23.64
CA HIS A 68 14.37 14.72 -25.04
C HIS A 68 15.67 14.91 -25.84
N ASP A 69 16.77 14.34 -25.36
CA ASP A 69 18.11 14.44 -25.96
C ASP A 69 18.60 15.90 -26.09
N GLN A 70 18.08 16.83 -25.29
CA GLN A 70 18.53 18.22 -25.26
C GLN A 70 19.60 18.42 -24.17
N PRO A 71 20.56 19.34 -24.35
CA PRO A 71 21.55 19.64 -23.32
C PRO A 71 20.92 19.96 -21.97
N LEU A 72 21.27 19.18 -20.95
CA LEU A 72 20.70 19.28 -19.62
C LEU A 72 21.05 20.62 -18.99
N ARG A 73 20.02 21.39 -18.61
CA ARG A 73 20.18 22.61 -17.82
C ARG A 73 19.91 22.36 -16.35
N VAL A 74 20.94 22.47 -15.53
CA VAL A 74 20.86 22.33 -14.08
C VAL A 74 20.03 23.45 -13.47
N SER A 75 19.09 23.06 -12.61
CA SER A 75 18.29 23.95 -11.79
C SER A 75 18.42 23.54 -10.33
N MET A 76 18.92 24.45 -9.49
CA MET A 76 19.04 24.22 -8.04
C MET A 76 17.70 23.85 -7.40
N ARG A 77 16.59 24.39 -7.92
CA ARG A 77 15.24 24.02 -7.49
C ARG A 77 14.89 22.57 -7.86
N ARG A 78 15.18 22.13 -9.09
CA ARG A 78 14.94 20.73 -9.53
C ARG A 78 15.80 19.75 -8.74
N TRP A 79 17.06 20.09 -8.49
CA TRP A 79 17.95 19.29 -7.65
C TRP A 79 17.44 19.11 -6.23
N ARG A 80 16.88 20.16 -5.63
CA ARG A 80 16.23 20.05 -4.33
C ARG A 80 15.08 19.04 -4.35
N VAL A 81 14.25 19.06 -5.40
CA VAL A 81 13.18 18.06 -5.59
C VAL A 81 13.76 16.65 -5.74
N THR A 82 14.76 16.46 -6.61
CA THR A 82 15.43 15.17 -6.81
C THR A 82 16.04 14.64 -5.51
N TYR A 83 16.74 15.49 -4.75
CA TYR A 83 17.34 15.12 -3.47
C TYR A 83 16.28 14.65 -2.48
N LEU A 84 15.23 15.45 -2.24
CA LEU A 84 14.20 15.11 -1.27
C LEU A 84 13.38 13.88 -1.71
N THR A 85 13.12 13.74 -3.00
CA THR A 85 12.50 12.54 -3.59
C THR A 85 13.36 11.29 -3.33
N ASN A 86 14.66 11.34 -3.60
CA ASN A 86 15.55 10.20 -3.38
C ASN A 86 15.70 9.85 -1.90
N ARG A 87 15.70 10.86 -1.01
CA ARG A 87 15.63 10.65 0.44
C ARG A 87 14.34 9.94 0.82
N TYR A 88 13.20 10.38 0.29
CA TYR A 88 11.90 9.74 0.55
C TYR A 88 11.90 8.28 0.07
N LYS A 89 12.35 8.01 -1.16
CA LYS A 89 12.48 6.64 -1.70
C LYS A 89 13.35 5.73 -0.84
N ARG A 90 14.41 6.28 -0.23
CA ARG A 90 15.32 5.52 0.63
C ARG A 90 14.72 5.18 1.99
N TYR A 91 13.98 6.10 2.61
CA TYR A 91 13.55 5.94 4.01
C TYR A 91 12.05 5.67 4.18
N GLY A 92 11.22 6.00 3.20
CA GLY A 92 9.75 5.92 3.29
C GLY A 92 9.12 6.86 4.33
N GLN A 93 9.91 7.75 4.96
CA GLN A 93 9.47 8.53 6.12
C GLN A 93 9.40 10.02 5.81
N LEU A 94 8.18 10.56 5.73
CA LEU A 94 7.92 11.99 5.50
C LEU A 94 8.60 12.88 6.56
N SER A 95 8.58 12.48 7.82
CA SER A 95 9.16 13.25 8.93
C SER A 95 10.67 13.48 8.78
N LYS A 96 11.42 12.47 8.31
CA LYS A 96 12.86 12.58 8.02
C LYS A 96 13.12 13.54 6.86
N VAL A 97 12.33 13.44 5.79
CA VAL A 97 12.46 14.32 4.62
C VAL A 97 12.10 15.75 4.97
N THR A 98 11.08 15.99 5.81
CA THR A 98 10.73 17.32 6.31
C THR A 98 11.87 17.95 7.11
N ARG A 99 12.56 17.15 7.95
CA ARG A 99 13.75 17.60 8.68
C ARG A 99 14.90 17.93 7.72
N ASP A 100 15.20 17.07 6.76
CA ASP A 100 16.25 17.30 5.75
C ASP A 100 15.95 18.54 4.89
N ALA A 101 14.67 18.80 4.61
CA ALA A 101 14.22 19.98 3.89
C ALA A 101 14.24 21.25 4.76
N ALA A 102 14.37 21.15 6.08
CA ALA A 102 14.18 22.24 7.03
C ALA A 102 12.84 22.98 6.85
N HIS A 103 11.78 22.25 6.49
CA HIS A 103 10.43 22.82 6.42
C HIS A 103 9.77 22.80 7.80
N THR A 104 9.11 23.91 8.17
CA THR A 104 8.31 24.00 9.39
C THR A 104 7.01 23.20 9.27
N LEU A 105 6.41 23.17 8.07
CA LEU A 105 5.17 22.47 7.79
C LEU A 105 5.43 21.22 6.94
N ALA A 106 4.90 20.08 7.36
CA ALA A 106 5.03 18.83 6.61
C ALA A 106 4.34 18.89 5.23
N THR A 107 3.26 19.66 5.11
CA THR A 107 2.54 19.87 3.84
C THR A 107 3.45 20.43 2.75
N THR A 108 4.35 21.36 3.08
CA THR A 108 5.33 21.88 2.13
C THR A 108 6.31 20.82 1.63
N THR A 109 6.59 19.79 2.44
CA THR A 109 7.42 18.65 2.01
C THR A 109 6.66 17.72 1.08
N VAL A 110 5.34 17.58 1.25
CA VAL A 110 4.49 16.74 0.40
C VAL A 110 4.63 17.15 -1.07
N ASP A 111 4.66 18.44 -1.37
CA ASP A 111 4.83 18.95 -2.74
C ASP A 111 6.13 18.48 -3.43
N TYR A 112 7.17 18.14 -2.66
CA TYR A 112 8.42 17.61 -3.20
C TYR A 112 8.39 16.11 -3.41
N ILE A 113 7.55 15.38 -2.68
CA ILE A 113 7.52 13.92 -2.69
C ILE A 113 6.28 13.35 -3.37
N ALA A 114 5.20 14.11 -3.53
CA ALA A 114 3.98 13.68 -4.22
C ALA A 114 4.09 14.04 -5.71
N ASN A 115 4.95 13.33 -6.42
CA ASN A 115 5.20 13.50 -7.84
C ASN A 115 5.18 12.15 -8.57
N ASP A 116 5.25 12.16 -9.90
CA ASP A 116 5.14 10.92 -10.70
C ASP A 116 6.20 9.87 -10.32
N SER A 117 7.38 10.30 -9.88
CA SER A 117 8.47 9.38 -9.56
C SER A 117 8.23 8.55 -8.29
N THR A 118 7.27 8.92 -7.44
CA THR A 118 6.90 8.24 -6.19
C THR A 118 5.46 7.75 -6.19
N LYS A 119 4.66 8.12 -7.20
CA LYS A 119 3.25 7.71 -7.34
C LYS A 119 3.05 6.21 -7.13
N HIS A 120 3.87 5.39 -7.79
CA HIS A 120 3.81 3.92 -7.64
C HIS A 120 4.02 3.43 -6.20
N ILE A 121 4.83 4.12 -5.38
CA ILE A 121 5.05 3.78 -3.97
C ILE A 121 3.78 4.03 -3.17
N HIS A 122 3.12 5.17 -3.40
CA HIS A 122 1.88 5.51 -2.71
C HIS A 122 0.74 4.58 -3.13
N GLU A 123 0.61 4.29 -4.42
CA GLU A 123 -0.39 3.36 -4.94
C GLU A 123 -0.17 1.94 -4.42
N GLN A 124 1.08 1.49 -4.32
CA GLN A 124 1.41 0.20 -3.70
C GLN A 124 1.03 0.20 -2.21
N ALA A 125 1.36 1.25 -1.46
CA ALA A 125 1.01 1.34 -0.04
C ALA A 125 -0.52 1.33 0.18
N ILE A 126 -1.29 2.02 -0.67
CA ILE A 126 -2.76 1.97 -0.63
C ILE A 126 -3.26 0.55 -0.93
N ARG A 127 -2.70 -0.10 -1.96
CA ARG A 127 -3.04 -1.48 -2.34
C ARG A 127 -2.75 -2.45 -1.21
N ASP A 128 -1.59 -2.35 -0.58
CA ASP A 128 -1.18 -3.20 0.54
C ASP A 128 -2.12 -3.01 1.74
N ALA A 129 -2.42 -1.75 2.10
CA ALA A 129 -3.38 -1.45 3.17
C ALA A 129 -4.78 -2.00 2.88
N LEU A 130 -5.28 -1.87 1.64
CA LEU A 130 -6.57 -2.43 1.24
C LEU A 130 -6.57 -3.97 1.30
N ASN A 131 -5.47 -4.61 0.90
CA ASN A 131 -5.32 -6.06 1.00
C ASN A 131 -5.31 -6.53 2.46
N GLU A 132 -4.58 -5.86 3.34
CA GLU A 132 -4.55 -6.17 4.78
C GLU A 132 -5.93 -6.03 5.41
N VAL A 133 -6.64 -4.92 5.15
CA VAL A 133 -8.01 -4.73 5.62
C VAL A 133 -8.94 -5.80 5.07
N ARG A 134 -8.76 -6.21 3.80
CA ARG A 134 -9.53 -7.32 3.22
C ARG A 134 -9.30 -8.62 3.99
N HIS A 135 -8.07 -8.94 4.38
CA HIS A 135 -7.77 -10.12 5.19
C HIS A 135 -8.43 -10.07 6.58
N LEU A 136 -8.50 -8.88 7.18
CA LEU A 136 -9.16 -8.68 8.48
C LEU A 136 -10.70 -8.66 8.40
N ALA A 137 -11.27 -8.49 7.22
CA ALA A 137 -12.71 -8.34 7.02
C ALA A 137 -13.33 -9.51 6.25
N ARG A 138 -12.60 -10.60 6.00
CA ARG A 138 -13.08 -11.76 5.23
C ARG A 138 -13.18 -13.01 6.10
N PRO A 139 -14.03 -13.98 5.72
CA PRO A 139 -14.01 -15.28 6.36
C PRO A 139 -12.65 -15.95 6.17
N GLN A 140 -12.21 -16.68 7.18
CA GLN A 140 -11.05 -17.56 7.09
C GLN A 140 -11.46 -18.88 6.42
N ILE A 141 -10.71 -19.29 5.41
CA ILE A 141 -11.04 -20.48 4.62
C ILE A 141 -10.04 -21.58 4.97
N VAL A 142 -10.54 -22.68 5.52
CA VAL A 142 -9.74 -23.85 5.86
C VAL A 142 -10.26 -25.03 5.04
N PRO A 143 -9.62 -25.40 3.91
CA PRO A 143 -10.16 -26.39 2.98
C PRO A 143 -9.99 -27.85 3.47
N ASP A 144 -10.28 -28.08 4.76
CA ASP A 144 -10.17 -29.36 5.46
C ASP A 144 -11.14 -29.34 6.66
N ASP A 145 -11.51 -30.53 7.14
CA ASP A 145 -12.33 -30.70 8.36
C ASP A 145 -11.53 -31.33 9.51
N ASN A 146 -10.25 -31.65 9.30
CA ASN A 146 -9.38 -32.16 10.33
C ASN A 146 -9.13 -31.08 11.41
N PRO A 147 -9.45 -31.37 12.68
CA PRO A 147 -9.35 -30.38 13.76
C PRO A 147 -7.89 -29.97 14.04
N GLU A 148 -6.90 -30.85 13.85
CA GLU A 148 -5.48 -30.49 14.01
C GLU A 148 -5.04 -29.43 13.00
N LYS A 149 -5.47 -29.56 11.74
CA LYS A 149 -5.19 -28.55 10.71
C LYS A 149 -5.90 -27.23 10.98
N ILE A 150 -7.16 -27.28 11.39
CA ILE A 150 -7.92 -26.08 11.78
C ILE A 150 -7.23 -25.36 12.94
N ALA A 151 -6.82 -26.09 13.98
CA ALA A 151 -6.12 -25.54 15.13
C ALA A 151 -4.83 -24.81 14.74
N VAL A 152 -4.03 -25.40 13.85
CA VAL A 152 -2.76 -24.80 13.37
C VAL A 152 -3.02 -23.56 12.49
N VAL A 153 -3.94 -23.64 11.55
CA VAL A 153 -4.19 -22.53 10.59
C VAL A 153 -4.79 -21.32 11.28
N LEU A 154 -5.62 -21.54 12.31
CA LEU A 154 -6.35 -20.48 13.00
C LEU A 154 -5.73 -20.08 14.35
N ASP A 155 -4.58 -20.65 14.70
CA ASP A 155 -3.86 -20.43 15.96
C ASP A 155 -4.78 -20.54 17.20
N MET A 156 -5.47 -21.68 17.31
CA MET A 156 -6.44 -21.95 18.38
C MET A 156 -6.24 -23.32 19.03
N ASP A 157 -6.92 -23.54 20.15
CA ASP A 157 -6.88 -24.84 20.82
C ASP A 157 -7.64 -25.92 20.03
N ILE A 158 -7.14 -27.17 20.12
CA ILE A 158 -7.71 -28.32 19.43
C ILE A 158 -9.16 -28.62 19.83
N THR A 159 -9.58 -28.22 21.04
CA THR A 159 -10.94 -28.45 21.51
C THR A 159 -11.92 -27.54 20.78
N THR A 160 -11.58 -26.25 20.63
CA THR A 160 -12.34 -25.27 19.84
C THR A 160 -12.35 -25.66 18.36
N ALA A 161 -11.20 -26.05 17.80
CA ALA A 161 -11.16 -26.59 16.43
C ALA A 161 -12.08 -27.80 16.24
N GLY A 162 -12.14 -28.70 17.23
CA GLY A 162 -13.05 -29.83 17.22
C GLY A 162 -14.54 -29.43 17.25
N LYS A 163 -14.91 -28.33 17.91
CA LYS A 163 -16.28 -27.80 17.89
C LYS A 163 -16.69 -27.31 16.50
N ILE A 164 -15.76 -26.67 15.78
CA ILE A 164 -15.94 -26.28 14.38
C ILE A 164 -16.21 -27.50 13.53
N THR A 165 -15.36 -28.53 13.59
CA THR A 165 -15.53 -29.77 12.79
C THR A 165 -16.85 -30.49 13.08
N ARG A 166 -17.34 -30.45 14.33
CA ARG A 166 -18.62 -31.07 14.72
C ARG A 166 -19.85 -30.21 14.40
N GLY A 167 -19.67 -29.01 13.86
CA GLY A 167 -20.75 -28.09 13.55
C GLY A 167 -21.42 -27.46 14.77
N GLU A 168 -20.80 -27.54 15.96
CA GLU A 168 -21.38 -26.95 17.19
C GLU A 168 -21.43 -25.41 17.14
N GLN A 169 -20.60 -24.81 16.28
CA GLN A 169 -20.50 -23.36 16.07
C GLN A 169 -21.09 -22.93 14.71
N ASP A 170 -21.79 -23.83 14.03
CA ASP A 170 -22.33 -23.55 12.72
C ASP A 170 -23.42 -22.48 12.77
N VAL A 171 -23.25 -21.50 11.90
CA VAL A 171 -24.27 -20.58 11.46
C VAL A 171 -24.62 -20.91 10.01
N LEU A 172 -25.45 -20.07 9.38
CA LEU A 172 -26.09 -20.40 8.11
C LEU A 172 -25.10 -20.79 6.98
N PHE A 173 -23.96 -20.08 6.86
CA PHE A 173 -22.97 -20.31 5.78
C PHE A 173 -21.52 -20.40 6.25
N ALA A 174 -21.28 -20.52 7.56
CA ALA A 174 -19.94 -20.58 8.16
C ALA A 174 -20.03 -21.24 9.53
N SER A 175 -18.90 -21.63 10.11
CA SER A 175 -18.77 -21.79 11.56
C SER A 175 -18.32 -20.45 12.15
N CYS A 176 -18.91 -20.00 13.26
CA CYS A 176 -18.65 -18.70 13.86
C CYS A 176 -17.79 -18.81 15.12
N LEU A 177 -16.65 -18.12 15.12
CA LEU A 177 -15.73 -18.08 16.27
C LEU A 177 -16.34 -17.44 17.52
N ASP A 178 -17.09 -16.35 17.33
CA ASP A 178 -17.74 -15.64 18.42
C ASP A 178 -19.04 -14.99 17.93
N PHE A 179 -20.15 -15.68 18.19
CA PHE A 179 -21.49 -15.23 17.78
C PHE A 179 -21.96 -13.99 18.55
N TYR A 180 -21.47 -13.77 19.77
CA TYR A 180 -21.89 -12.66 20.63
C TYR A 180 -20.94 -11.45 20.55
N ASN A 181 -19.81 -11.57 19.84
CA ASN A 181 -18.87 -10.46 19.65
C ASN A 181 -18.40 -10.38 18.20
N ARG A 182 -19.33 -10.06 17.28
CA ARG A 182 -18.93 -9.77 15.89
C ARG A 182 -18.03 -8.52 15.83
N PRO A 183 -17.06 -8.46 14.91
CA PRO A 183 -16.28 -7.25 14.65
C PRO A 183 -17.19 -6.05 14.36
N GLY A 184 -16.91 -4.91 15.01
CA GLY A 184 -17.71 -3.68 14.90
C GLY A 184 -19.13 -3.78 15.46
N GLY A 185 -19.47 -4.85 16.20
CA GLY A 185 -20.73 -4.98 16.92
C GLY A 185 -20.63 -4.43 18.34
N GLN A 186 -21.78 -4.41 19.05
CA GLN A 186 -21.77 -4.20 20.49
C GLN A 186 -21.23 -5.47 21.18
N PRO A 187 -20.37 -5.34 22.20
CA PRO A 187 -19.89 -6.50 22.96
C PRO A 187 -21.02 -7.28 23.61
N ASN A 188 -20.90 -8.61 23.65
CA ASN A 188 -21.84 -9.56 24.24
C ASN A 188 -23.27 -9.50 23.67
N MET A 189 -23.42 -9.12 22.40
CA MET A 189 -24.70 -9.10 21.69
C MET A 189 -24.70 -10.10 20.54
N PRO A 190 -25.78 -10.90 20.39
CA PRO A 190 -25.87 -11.85 19.29
C PRO A 190 -25.75 -11.16 17.93
N CYS A 191 -25.11 -11.82 16.98
CA CYS A 191 -24.90 -11.29 15.64
C CYS A 191 -26.23 -10.89 14.98
N ASP A 192 -26.32 -9.62 14.57
CA ASP A 192 -27.44 -9.01 13.84
C ASP A 192 -27.25 -9.02 12.30
N LYS A 193 -26.25 -9.74 11.80
CA LYS A 193 -25.87 -9.80 10.38
C LYS A 193 -25.92 -11.23 9.83
N PRO A 194 -27.12 -11.79 9.57
CA PRO A 194 -27.27 -13.19 9.15
C PRO A 194 -26.55 -13.54 7.82
N TRP A 195 -26.32 -12.55 6.96
CA TRP A 195 -25.63 -12.71 5.66
C TRP A 195 -24.19 -12.16 5.67
N GLY A 196 -23.75 -11.63 6.80
CA GLY A 196 -22.46 -10.94 6.94
C GLY A 196 -21.25 -11.87 7.02
N CYS A 197 -21.43 -13.19 7.00
CA CYS A 197 -20.34 -14.15 7.17
C CYS A 197 -19.24 -14.00 6.10
N PHE A 198 -19.60 -13.59 4.88
CA PHE A 198 -18.65 -13.36 3.78
C PHE A 198 -17.87 -12.03 3.91
N THR A 199 -18.14 -11.26 4.97
CA THR A 199 -17.46 -10.01 5.34
C THR A 199 -17.10 -9.95 6.83
N CYS A 200 -16.92 -11.10 7.48
CA CYS A 200 -16.69 -11.17 8.92
C CYS A 200 -15.45 -12.02 9.20
N SER A 201 -14.53 -11.53 10.02
CA SER A 201 -13.36 -12.31 10.45
C SER A 201 -13.68 -13.43 11.44
N ASN A 202 -14.84 -13.41 12.09
CA ASN A 202 -15.27 -14.53 12.94
C ASN A 202 -15.75 -15.73 12.11
N ALA A 203 -16.01 -15.56 10.81
CA ALA A 203 -16.56 -16.61 9.97
C ALA A 203 -15.44 -17.53 9.47
N ILE A 204 -15.64 -18.83 9.64
CA ILE A 204 -14.75 -19.88 9.14
C ILE A 204 -15.53 -20.71 8.13
N ILE A 205 -14.95 -20.88 6.94
CA ILE A 205 -15.51 -21.72 5.89
C ILE A 205 -14.59 -22.95 5.74
N THR A 206 -15.07 -24.06 6.26
CA THR A 206 -14.46 -25.39 6.17
C THR A 206 -15.06 -26.21 5.03
N ARG A 207 -14.55 -27.41 4.81
CA ARG A 207 -15.08 -28.34 3.81
C ARG A 207 -16.51 -28.79 4.14
N HIS A 208 -16.87 -29.02 5.40
CA HIS A 208 -18.23 -29.45 5.77
C HIS A 208 -19.31 -28.38 5.58
N VAL A 209 -18.95 -27.08 5.62
CA VAL A 209 -19.90 -25.97 5.38
C VAL A 209 -20.06 -25.67 3.89
N LEU A 210 -19.11 -26.12 3.06
CA LEU A 210 -19.05 -25.83 1.63
C LEU A 210 -20.37 -26.13 0.87
N PRO A 211 -21.11 -27.22 1.13
CA PRO A 211 -22.41 -27.45 0.48
C PRO A 211 -23.40 -26.29 0.64
N ARG A 212 -23.41 -25.64 1.82
CA ARG A 212 -24.29 -24.49 2.09
C ARG A 212 -23.88 -23.25 1.29
N VAL A 213 -22.57 -23.03 1.16
CA VAL A 213 -22.00 -21.93 0.38
C VAL A 213 -22.30 -22.10 -1.11
N ILE A 214 -22.23 -23.34 -1.61
CA ILE A 214 -22.57 -23.66 -2.99
C ILE A 214 -24.08 -23.47 -3.26
N ALA A 215 -24.94 -23.95 -2.36
CA ALA A 215 -26.38 -23.72 -2.48
C ALA A 215 -26.71 -22.21 -2.56
N LEU A 216 -26.02 -21.38 -1.76
CA LEU A 216 -26.14 -19.92 -1.83
C LEU A 216 -25.64 -19.33 -3.17
N ARG A 217 -24.49 -19.80 -3.67
CA ARG A 217 -23.97 -19.40 -5.00
C ARG A 217 -25.03 -19.63 -6.07
N ASP A 218 -25.59 -20.82 -6.10
CA ASP A 218 -26.50 -21.24 -7.16
C ASP A 218 -27.81 -20.44 -7.10
N LEU A 219 -28.29 -20.14 -5.90
CA LEU A 219 -29.41 -19.23 -5.73
C LEU A 219 -29.12 -17.82 -6.23
N ILE A 220 -27.95 -17.28 -5.89
CA ILE A 220 -27.53 -15.95 -6.37
C ILE A 220 -27.44 -15.93 -7.91
N ILE A 221 -26.94 -17.01 -8.52
CA ILE A 221 -26.90 -17.14 -9.98
C ILE A 221 -28.32 -17.18 -10.55
N GLN A 222 -29.21 -17.99 -9.95
CA GLN A 222 -30.59 -18.12 -10.39
C GLN A 222 -31.36 -16.79 -10.31
N ALA A 223 -31.10 -15.97 -9.29
CA ALA A 223 -31.73 -14.66 -9.13
C ALA A 223 -31.50 -13.71 -10.32
N ARG A 224 -30.47 -13.95 -11.17
CA ARG A 224 -30.28 -13.19 -12.43
C ARG A 224 -31.41 -13.38 -13.44
N THR A 225 -32.19 -14.46 -13.32
CA THR A 225 -33.34 -14.73 -14.20
C THR A 225 -34.58 -13.97 -13.78
N GLU A 226 -34.63 -13.49 -12.53
CA GLU A 226 -35.80 -12.85 -11.92
C GLU A 226 -35.59 -11.34 -11.71
N LEU A 227 -34.35 -10.90 -11.46
CA LEU A 227 -34.00 -9.51 -11.17
C LEU A 227 -33.42 -8.78 -12.40
N SER A 228 -33.59 -7.45 -12.40
CA SER A 228 -32.83 -6.59 -13.32
C SER A 228 -31.33 -6.68 -13.02
N ALA A 229 -30.50 -6.31 -13.99
CA ALA A 229 -29.04 -6.29 -13.79
C ALA A 229 -28.63 -5.35 -12.64
N ASP A 230 -29.28 -4.19 -12.51
CA ASP A 230 -28.97 -3.22 -11.46
C ASP A 230 -29.38 -3.72 -10.08
N ASP A 231 -30.58 -4.31 -9.96
CA ASP A 231 -31.05 -4.88 -8.69
C ASP A 231 -30.19 -6.07 -8.25
N TRP A 232 -29.83 -6.95 -9.19
CA TRP A 232 -28.94 -8.06 -8.92
C TRP A 232 -27.56 -7.56 -8.48
N ASN A 233 -27.04 -6.53 -9.15
CA ASN A 233 -25.75 -5.94 -8.79
C ASN A 233 -25.78 -5.33 -7.39
N GLY A 234 -26.82 -4.56 -7.05
CA GLY A 234 -26.96 -3.94 -5.74
C GLY A 234 -27.05 -4.95 -4.59
N LYS A 235 -27.69 -6.11 -4.82
CA LYS A 235 -27.92 -7.12 -3.78
C LYS A 235 -26.83 -8.18 -3.67
N PHE A 236 -26.38 -8.69 -4.81
CA PHE A 236 -25.64 -9.96 -4.84
C PHE A 236 -24.25 -9.89 -5.46
N SER A 237 -23.92 -8.86 -6.25
CA SER A 237 -22.63 -8.82 -6.97
C SER A 237 -21.42 -9.05 -6.07
N PHE A 238 -21.40 -8.37 -4.92
CA PHE A 238 -20.33 -8.48 -3.95
C PHE A 238 -20.26 -9.90 -3.37
N LEU A 239 -21.39 -10.44 -2.91
CA LEU A 239 -21.46 -11.76 -2.30
C LEU A 239 -21.06 -12.86 -3.31
N TRP A 240 -21.57 -12.78 -4.54
CA TRP A 240 -21.19 -13.64 -5.65
C TRP A 240 -19.69 -13.58 -5.92
N HIS A 241 -19.10 -12.38 -5.92
CA HIS A 241 -17.67 -12.20 -6.16
C HIS A 241 -16.84 -12.89 -5.07
N VAL A 242 -17.21 -12.73 -3.80
CA VAL A 242 -16.49 -13.37 -2.69
C VAL A 242 -16.57 -14.89 -2.79
N ILE A 243 -17.77 -15.43 -3.00
CA ILE A 243 -17.94 -16.87 -3.10
C ILE A 243 -17.13 -17.42 -4.28
N THR A 244 -17.26 -16.80 -5.46
CA THR A 244 -16.69 -17.32 -6.71
C THR A 244 -15.18 -17.11 -6.82
N HIS A 245 -14.66 -15.99 -6.33
CA HIS A 245 -13.25 -15.61 -6.55
C HIS A 245 -12.38 -15.70 -5.30
N ASP A 246 -12.95 -15.58 -4.10
CA ASP A 246 -12.19 -15.66 -2.85
C ASP A 246 -12.36 -17.01 -2.13
N VAL A 247 -13.57 -17.59 -2.11
CA VAL A 247 -13.90 -18.81 -1.35
C VAL A 247 -13.65 -20.09 -2.15
N LEU A 248 -14.42 -20.32 -3.22
CA LEU A 248 -14.39 -21.59 -3.96
C LEU A 248 -12.99 -21.95 -4.51
N PRO A 249 -12.17 -21.02 -5.04
CA PRO A 249 -10.83 -21.34 -5.54
C PRO A 249 -9.84 -21.87 -4.48
N ARG A 250 -10.18 -21.82 -3.19
CA ARG A 250 -9.36 -22.37 -2.10
C ARG A 250 -9.59 -23.85 -1.86
N PHE A 251 -10.65 -24.42 -2.42
CA PHE A 251 -10.99 -25.84 -2.29
C PHE A 251 -10.52 -26.61 -3.53
N SER A 252 -10.23 -27.90 -3.37
CA SER A 252 -9.92 -28.78 -4.50
C SER A 252 -11.16 -29.03 -5.35
N SER A 253 -10.95 -29.40 -6.62
CA SER A 253 -12.03 -29.82 -7.53
C SER A 253 -12.94 -30.87 -6.89
N ASP A 254 -12.35 -31.91 -6.28
CA ASP A 254 -13.09 -33.02 -5.69
C ASP A 254 -13.94 -32.58 -4.49
N ALA A 255 -13.47 -31.58 -3.73
CA ALA A 255 -14.23 -31.01 -2.63
C ALA A 255 -15.42 -30.20 -3.14
N ILE A 256 -15.24 -29.45 -4.23
CA ILE A 256 -16.30 -28.69 -4.88
C ILE A 256 -17.33 -29.64 -5.48
N GLU A 257 -16.93 -30.66 -6.23
CA GLU A 257 -17.84 -31.64 -6.85
C GLU A 257 -18.69 -32.39 -5.81
N GLU A 258 -18.08 -32.81 -4.69
CA GLU A 258 -18.83 -33.41 -3.59
C GLU A 258 -19.80 -32.41 -2.95
N ALA A 259 -19.35 -31.19 -2.70
CA ALA A 259 -20.21 -30.17 -2.13
C ALA A 259 -21.36 -29.77 -3.08
N GLU A 260 -21.18 -29.82 -4.39
CA GLU A 260 -22.24 -29.60 -5.40
C GLU A 260 -23.30 -30.71 -5.37
N ARG A 261 -22.91 -31.96 -5.13
CA ARG A 261 -23.88 -33.04 -4.91
C ARG A 261 -24.70 -32.79 -3.64
N LEU A 262 -24.04 -32.48 -2.54
CA LEU A 262 -24.67 -32.26 -1.24
C LEU A 262 -25.48 -30.94 -1.18
N ALA A 263 -25.13 -29.96 -2.01
CA ALA A 263 -25.83 -28.66 -2.09
C ALA A 263 -27.30 -28.82 -2.48
N GLN A 264 -27.63 -29.85 -3.27
CA GLN A 264 -29.01 -30.12 -3.74
C GLN A 264 -29.95 -30.51 -2.59
N GLU A 265 -29.40 -31.04 -1.50
CA GLU A 265 -30.16 -31.42 -0.31
C GLU A 265 -30.27 -30.28 0.71
N GLN A 266 -29.59 -29.16 0.47
CA GLN A 266 -29.60 -28.03 1.38
C GLN A 266 -30.88 -27.21 1.20
N ILE A 267 -31.68 -27.11 2.26
CA ILE A 267 -32.91 -26.32 2.28
C ILE A 267 -32.72 -25.17 3.27
N PHE A 268 -32.54 -23.96 2.76
CA PHE A 268 -32.49 -22.76 3.59
C PHE A 268 -33.61 -21.79 3.21
N TYR A 269 -34.28 -21.24 4.24
CA TYR A 269 -35.23 -20.15 4.05
C TYR A 269 -34.47 -18.87 3.69
N ILE A 270 -34.82 -18.27 2.56
CA ILE A 270 -34.30 -16.97 2.14
C ILE A 270 -35.45 -15.97 2.27
N PRO A 271 -35.31 -14.97 3.14
CA PRO A 271 -36.29 -13.91 3.32
C PRO A 271 -36.70 -13.25 1.99
N LEU A 272 -37.98 -12.89 1.86
CA LEU A 272 -38.56 -12.33 0.64
C LEU A 272 -37.89 -11.01 0.24
N ASP A 273 -37.49 -10.18 1.21
CA ASP A 273 -36.76 -8.92 1.02
C ASP A 273 -35.40 -9.09 0.33
N ILE A 274 -34.85 -10.31 0.33
CA ILE A 274 -33.63 -10.65 -0.40
C ILE A 274 -33.96 -11.14 -1.83
N ARG A 275 -35.15 -11.74 -2.04
CA ARG A 275 -35.60 -12.26 -3.34
C ARG A 275 -36.17 -11.18 -4.27
N THR A 276 -36.92 -10.22 -3.72
CA THR A 276 -37.58 -9.11 -4.44
C THR A 276 -36.73 -7.87 -4.41
#